data_AF-A0A248KA34-F1
#
_entry.id   AF-A0A248KA34-F1
#
_cell.length_a   1.000
_cell.length_b   1.000
_cell.length_c   1.000
_cell.angle_alpha   90.00
_cell.angle_beta   90.00
_cell.angle_gamma   90.00
#
_symmetry.space_group_name_H-M   'P 1'
#
loop_
_entity.id
_entity.type
_entity.pdbx_description
1 polymer ?
#
loop_
_entity_poly.entity_id
_entity_poly.type
_entity_poly.pdbx_seq_one_letter_code
_entity_poly.pdbx_strand_id
1 'polypeptide(L)' 'MRRRNPYHTRHAFACWLLTAGANPILIVGQMGHETAQMVYEIYGMWIDDMNDEQVAMLNARLS' A
#
# COMPACT_ATOMS: atom_id res chain seq x y z
N MET A 1 18.92 14.99 17.29
CA MET A 1 17.99 14.09 16.56
C MET A 1 17.18 14.89 15.56
N ARG A 2 17.25 14.57 14.26
CA ARG A 2 16.46 15.25 13.22
C ARG A 2 15.05 14.67 13.20
N ARG A 3 14.03 15.49 13.47
CA ARG A 3 12.63 15.06 13.40
C ARG A 3 12.28 14.79 11.93
N ARG A 4 11.89 13.56 11.60
CA ARG A 4 11.27 13.24 10.31
C ARG A 4 9.80 13.64 10.37
N ASN A 5 9.30 14.21 9.28
CA ASN A 5 7.89 14.56 9.18
C ASN A 5 7.05 13.26 9.26
N PRO A 6 6.07 13.17 10.19
CA PRO A 6 5.18 12.01 10.33
C PRO A 6 4.43 11.61 9.04
N TYR A 7 4.32 12.53 8.08
CA TYR A 7 3.74 12.26 6.77
C TYR A 7 4.59 11.30 5.92
N HIS A 8 5.91 11.46 5.91
CA HIS A 8 6.80 10.59 5.11
C HIS A 8 6.87 9.16 5.65
N THR A 9 6.81 9.00 6.97
CA THR A 9 6.76 7.67 7.60
C THR A 9 5.45 6.94 7.30
N ARG A 10 4.33 7.66 7.23
CA ARG A 10 3.03 7.12 6.80
C ARG A 10 3.07 6.63 5.35
N HIS A 11 3.70 7.38 4.47
CA HIS A 11 3.90 6.97 3.07
C HIS A 11 4.79 5.76 2.91
N ALA A 12 5.92 5.70 3.64
CA ALA A 12 6.78 4.53 3.61
C ALA A 12 6.05 3.27 4.10
N PHE A 13 5.23 3.40 5.15
CA PHE A 13 4.40 2.31 5.67
C PHE A 13 3.36 1.82 4.65
N ALA A 14 2.65 2.73 3.98
CA ALA A 14 1.70 2.39 2.93
C ALA A 14 2.36 1.64 1.76
N CYS A 15 3.51 2.14 1.29
CA CYS A 15 4.27 1.52 0.21
C CYS A 15 4.71 0.09 0.56
N TRP A 16 5.23 -0.14 1.78
CA TRP A 16 5.62 -1.48 2.23
C TRP A 16 4.45 -2.45 2.29
N LEU A 17 3.29 -2.01 2.79
CA LEU A 17 2.10 -2.85 2.84
C LEU A 17 1.58 -3.20 1.45
N LEU A 18 1.63 -2.26 0.51
CA LEU A 18 1.23 -2.51 -0.87
C LEU A 18 2.17 -3.47 -1.57
N THR A 19 3.49 -3.30 -1.43
CA THR A 19 4.47 -4.25 -2.01
C THR A 19 4.32 -5.65 -1.40
N ALA A 20 3.90 -5.74 -0.14
CA ALA A 20 3.55 -7.02 0.48
C ALA A 20 2.21 -7.60 -0.01
N GLY A 21 1.50 -6.90 -0.89
CA GLY A 21 0.21 -7.30 -1.46
C GLY A 21 -0.98 -7.07 -0.52
N ALA A 22 -0.87 -6.18 0.47
CA ALA A 22 -1.98 -5.87 1.37
C ALA A 22 -3.07 -5.05 0.67
N ASN A 23 -4.33 -5.30 1.04
CA ASN A 23 -5.48 -4.61 0.46
C ASN A 23 -5.44 -3.10 0.80
N PRO A 24 -5.49 -2.19 -0.20
CA PRO A 24 -5.45 -0.74 -0.01
C PRO A 24 -6.50 -0.20 0.99
N ILE A 25 -7.70 -0.81 1.04
CA ILE A 25 -8.75 -0.43 2.00
C ILE A 25 -8.32 -0.67 3.44
N LEU A 26 -7.61 -1.77 3.72
CA LEU A 26 -7.09 -2.07 5.05
C LEU A 26 -5.98 -1.10 5.45
N ILE A 27 -5.15 -0.68 4.48
CA ILE A 27 -4.07 0.29 4.68
C ILE A 27 -4.65 1.66 5.06
N VAL A 28 -5.70 2.12 4.35
CA VAL A 28 -6.42 3.37 4.66
C VAL A 28 -6.98 3.33 6.08
N GLY A 29 -7.61 2.23 6.47
CA GLY A 29 -8.13 2.03 7.82
C GLY A 29 -7.04 2.08 8.90
N GLN A 30 -5.87 1.49 8.64
CA GLN A 30 -4.74 1.54 9.59
C GLN A 30 -4.05 2.91 9.67
N MET A 31 -4.05 3.68 8.59
CA MET A 31 -3.46 5.03 8.56
C MET A 31 -4.39 6.10 9.16
N GLY A 32 -5.61 5.73 9.54
CA GLY A 32 -6.59 6.64 10.13
C GLY A 32 -7.03 7.74 9.16
N HIS A 33 -6.93 7.50 7.86
CA HIS A 33 -7.33 8.49 6.85
C HIS A 33 -8.86 8.49 6.72
N GLU A 34 -9.46 9.67 6.85
CA GLU A 34 -10.91 9.90 6.67
C GLU A 34 -11.36 9.65 5.22
N THR A 35 -10.41 9.72 4.27
CA THR A 35 -10.65 9.52 2.85
C THR A 35 -9.57 8.64 2.23
N ALA A 36 -10.00 7.58 1.55
CA ALA A 36 -9.15 6.71 0.73
C ALA A 36 -8.65 7.38 -0.56
N GLN A 37 -9.04 8.63 -0.79
CA GLN A 37 -8.86 9.34 -2.05
C GLN A 37 -7.38 9.43 -2.45
N MET A 38 -6.49 9.75 -1.50
CA MET A 38 -5.05 9.81 -1.76
C MET A 38 -4.45 8.43 -2.08
N VAL A 39 -5.00 7.36 -1.51
CA VAL A 39 -4.58 5.98 -1.81
C VAL A 39 -5.08 5.55 -3.19
N TYR A 40 -6.30 5.89 -3.57
CA TYR A 40 -6.82 5.60 -4.91
C TYR A 40 -6.17 6.45 -6.00
N GLU A 41 -5.88 7.73 -5.75
CA GLU A 41 -5.22 8.61 -6.73
C GLU A 41 -3.75 8.23 -6.94
N ILE A 42 -3.01 7.90 -5.88
CA ILE A 42 -1.60 7.52 -5.99
C ILE A 42 -1.43 6.05 -6.33
N TYR A 43 -2.14 5.15 -5.65
CA TYR A 43 -1.95 3.71 -5.83
C TYR A 43 -2.93 3.08 -6.81
N GLY A 44 -4.04 3.72 -7.16
CA GLY A 44 -4.93 3.22 -8.23
C GLY A 44 -4.20 3.05 -9.56
N MET A 45 -3.24 3.93 -9.87
CA MET A 45 -2.38 3.81 -11.05
C MET A 45 -1.40 2.64 -10.97
N TRP A 46 -0.97 2.25 -9.76
CA TRP A 46 0.04 1.20 -9.54
C TRP A 46 -0.59 -0.17 -9.27
N ILE A 47 -1.88 -0.25 -8.97
CA ILE A 47 -2.58 -1.52 -8.71
C ILE A 47 -2.57 -2.42 -9.93
N ASP A 48 -2.74 -1.88 -11.14
CA ASP A 48 -2.69 -2.68 -12.37
C ASP A 48 -1.29 -3.29 -12.58
N ASP A 49 -0.23 -2.51 -12.36
CA ASP A 49 1.16 -2.98 -12.48
C ASP A 49 1.52 -4.03 -11.40
N MET A 50 0.90 -3.95 -10.22
CA MET A 50 1.17 -4.86 -9.10
C MET A 50 0.33 -6.14 -9.13
N ASN A 51 -0.70 -6.21 -9.98
CA ASN A 51 -1.62 -7.34 -10.02
C ASN A 51 -0.91 -8.63 -10.47
N ASP A 52 -0.03 -8.54 -11.48
CA ASP A 52 0.75 -9.69 -11.96
C ASP A 52 1.72 -10.23 -10.89
N GLU A 53 2.36 -9.34 -10.13
CA GLU A 53 3.24 -9.72 -9.01
C GLU A 53 2.44 -10.35 -7.85
N GLN A 54 1.26 -9.82 -7.52
CA GLN A 54 0.39 -10.41 -6.51
C GLN A 54 -0.11 -11.80 -6.92
N VAL A 55 -0.49 -11.98 -8.18
CA VAL A 55 -0.88 -13.28 -8.73
C VAL A 55 0.28 -14.27 -8.66
N ALA A 56 1.50 -13.84 -9.01
CA ALA A 56 2.70 -14.67 -8.86
C ALA A 56 2.96 -15.07 -7.39
N MET A 57 2.83 -14.13 -6.44
CA MET A 57 2.98 -14.42 -5.02
C MET A 57 1.90 -15.38 -4.47
N LEU A 58 0.65 -15.23 -4.94
CA LEU A 58 -0.44 -16.15 -4.57
C LEU A 58 -0.20 -17.56 -5.12
N ASN A 59 0.20 -17.66 -6.38
CA ASN A 59 0.52 -18.95 -7.00
C ASN A 59 1.68 -19.66 -6.29
N ALA A 60 2.72 -18.93 -5.88
CA ALA A 60 3.84 -19.49 -5.12
C ALA A 60 3.46 -19.94 -3.69
N ARG A 61 2.39 -19.39 -3.12
CA ARG A 61 1.85 -19.79 -1.80
C ARG A 61 0.91 -20.98 -1.86
N LEU A 62 0.29 -21.22 -3.02
CA LEU A 62 -0.71 -22.27 -3.25
C LEU A 62 -0.13 -23.50 -3.97
N SER A 63 1.12 -23.42 -4.46
CA SER A 63 1.91 -24.55 -4.96
C SER A 63 2.57 -25.34 -3.84
#